data_AF-H1VPQ7-F1
#
_entry.id   AF-H1VPQ7-F1
#
_cell.length_a   1.000
_cell.length_b   1.000
_cell.length_c   1.000
_cell.angle_alpha   90.00
_cell.angle_beta   90.00
_cell.angle_gamma   90.00
#
_symmetry.space_group_name_H-M   'P 1'
#
loop_
_entity.id
_entity.type
_entity.pdbx_description
1 polymer ?
#
loop_
_entity_poly.entity_id
_entity_poly.type
_entity_poly.pdbx_seq_one_letter_code
_entity_poly.pdbx_strand_id
1 'polypeptide(L)'
;SHPDYEYTKRVFTNGAGGVLTFGVAGNIDQVRAVVDNLKLCSHLANVGDAKTLIIHPWVTTHQQLPDEEKIKGGVTPDLIRVSVGIEAFSDIRKDFEQAFEAAGLPTANKAGGDPFDAALRLVSGGFMGEKATGAPRPGTDGTVSVEA
;
A
#
# COMPACT_ATOMS: atom_id res chain seq x y z
N SER A 1 -1.61 -1.23 14.29
CA SER A 1 -0.22 -1.73 14.23
C SER A 1 0.77 -0.66 13.80
N HIS A 2 0.34 0.50 13.26
CA HIS A 2 1.26 1.56 12.86
C HIS A 2 2.12 2.05 14.04
N PRO A 3 3.44 2.22 13.87
CA PRO A 3 4.36 2.62 14.95
C PRO A 3 3.96 3.97 15.58
N ASP A 4 3.52 4.92 14.75
CA ASP A 4 3.14 6.26 15.21
C ASP A 4 1.72 6.35 15.77
N TYR A 5 1.00 5.24 15.97
CA TYR A 5 -0.40 5.26 16.40
C TYR A 5 -0.64 6.11 17.66
N GLU A 6 0.21 5.97 18.69
CA GLU A 6 0.10 6.73 19.94
C GLU A 6 0.50 8.21 19.80
N TYR A 7 1.34 8.56 18.82
CA TYR A 7 1.65 9.94 18.49
C TYR A 7 0.49 10.59 17.74
N THR A 8 -0.05 9.89 16.74
CA THR A 8 -1.20 10.30 15.94
C THR A 8 -2.40 10.62 16.83
N LYS A 9 -2.71 9.77 17.83
CA LYS A 9 -3.81 10.03 18.76
C LYS A 9 -3.66 11.32 19.58
N ARG A 10 -2.42 11.77 19.82
CA ARG A 10 -2.14 13.00 20.58
C ARG A 10 -2.25 14.25 19.71
N VAL A 11 -1.78 14.19 18.46
CA VAL A 11 -1.70 15.37 17.59
C VAL A 11 -2.91 15.53 16.65
N PHE A 12 -3.59 14.44 16.29
CA PHE A 12 -4.80 14.46 15.46
C PHE A 12 -6.04 14.33 16.33
N THR A 13 -6.57 15.47 16.79
CA THR A 13 -7.74 15.52 17.69
C THR A 13 -9.06 15.15 17.00
N ASN A 14 -9.13 15.24 15.67
CA ASN A 14 -10.35 15.01 14.88
C ASN A 14 -10.26 13.77 13.97
N GLY A 15 -9.38 12.81 14.31
CA GLY A 15 -9.14 11.61 13.53
C GLY A 15 -7.98 11.72 12.55
N ALA A 16 -7.48 10.56 12.08
CA ALA A 16 -6.25 10.45 11.29
C ALA A 16 -6.43 10.63 9.77
N GLY A 17 -7.63 11.02 9.32
CA GLY A 17 -7.99 11.10 7.91
C GLY A 17 -8.41 9.75 7.30
N GLY A 18 -8.66 9.76 5.99
CA GLY A 18 -9.19 8.62 5.23
C GLY A 18 -8.22 8.02 4.22
N VAL A 19 -6.92 8.35 4.30
CA VAL A 19 -5.91 7.79 3.39
C VAL A 19 -5.23 6.62 4.07
N LEU A 20 -5.24 5.46 3.43
CA LEU A 20 -4.56 4.26 3.87
C LEU A 20 -3.72 3.65 2.76
N THR A 21 -2.67 2.96 3.16
CA THR A 21 -1.85 2.13 2.28
C THR A 21 -1.74 0.73 2.85
N PHE A 22 -1.74 -0.27 1.97
CA PHE A 22 -1.54 -1.67 2.33
C PHE A 22 -0.97 -2.47 1.16
N GLY A 23 -0.27 -3.54 1.48
CA GLY A 23 0.19 -4.52 0.50
C GLY A 23 -0.89 -5.57 0.22
N VAL A 24 -0.99 -6.01 -1.04
CA VAL A 24 -1.85 -7.13 -1.45
C VAL A 24 -0.97 -8.37 -1.67
N ALA A 25 -1.27 -9.45 -0.97
CA ALA A 25 -0.52 -10.71 -1.06
C ALA A 25 -0.79 -11.43 -2.39
N GLY A 26 -0.10 -11.01 -3.45
CA GLY A 26 -0.16 -11.55 -4.80
C GLY A 26 0.98 -11.04 -5.66
N ASN A 27 1.05 -11.50 -6.91
CA ASN A 27 1.99 -10.94 -7.88
C ASN A 27 1.46 -9.59 -8.44
N ILE A 28 2.31 -8.88 -9.18
CA ILE A 28 1.98 -7.56 -9.75
C ILE A 28 0.71 -7.57 -10.61
N ASP A 29 0.46 -8.64 -11.37
CA ASP A 29 -0.70 -8.76 -12.23
C ASP A 29 -1.98 -9.00 -11.43
N GLN A 30 -1.89 -9.73 -10.31
CA GLN A 30 -3.00 -9.88 -9.37
C GLN A 30 -3.32 -8.54 -8.68
N VAL A 31 -2.30 -7.77 -8.29
CA VAL A 31 -2.50 -6.44 -7.68
C VAL A 31 -3.17 -5.48 -8.66
N ARG A 32 -2.75 -5.50 -9.93
CA ARG A 32 -3.42 -4.78 -11.03
C ARG A 32 -4.86 -5.24 -11.19
N ALA A 33 -5.10 -6.55 -11.23
CA ALA A 33 -6.43 -7.13 -11.36
C ALA A 33 -7.36 -6.72 -10.21
N VAL A 34 -6.86 -6.54 -8.98
CA VAL A 34 -7.68 -5.98 -7.89
C VAL A 34 -8.17 -4.59 -8.26
N VAL A 35 -7.26 -3.70 -8.68
CA VAL A 35 -7.62 -2.31 -9.01
C VAL A 35 -8.59 -2.26 -10.18
N ASP A 36 -8.35 -3.07 -11.22
CA ASP A 36 -9.17 -3.11 -12.44
C ASP A 36 -10.56 -3.74 -12.21
N ASN A 37 -10.72 -4.62 -11.22
CA ASN A 37 -11.98 -5.30 -10.92
C ASN A 37 -12.89 -4.52 -9.95
N LEU A 38 -12.42 -3.41 -9.35
CA LEU A 38 -13.26 -2.58 -8.48
C LEU A 38 -14.34 -1.87 -9.29
N LYS A 39 -15.56 -1.87 -8.77
CA LYS A 39 -16.76 -1.34 -9.45
C LYS A 39 -17.26 -0.04 -8.81
N LEU A 40 -16.96 0.17 -7.53
CA LEU A 40 -17.30 1.37 -6.79
C LEU A 40 -16.14 2.35 -6.73
N CYS A 41 -14.94 1.84 -6.41
CA CYS A 41 -13.75 2.67 -6.26
C CYS A 41 -13.27 3.21 -7.61
N SER A 42 -12.87 4.48 -7.66
CA SER A 42 -12.34 5.10 -8.88
C SER A 42 -10.82 5.03 -8.92
N HIS A 43 -10.24 4.54 -10.02
CA HIS A 43 -8.80 4.51 -10.22
C HIS A 43 -8.27 5.90 -10.61
N LEU A 44 -7.96 6.74 -9.62
CA LEU A 44 -7.49 8.12 -9.82
C LEU A 44 -6.40 8.50 -8.82
N ALA A 45 -5.50 9.40 -9.25
CA ALA A 45 -4.34 9.82 -8.47
C ALA A 45 -4.64 10.89 -7.40
N ASN A 46 -5.83 11.52 -7.43
CA ASN A 46 -6.25 12.51 -6.44
C ASN A 46 -6.49 11.90 -5.05
N VAL A 47 -6.75 12.77 -4.08
CA VAL A 47 -7.05 12.43 -2.68
C VAL A 47 -8.12 13.38 -2.14
N GLY A 48 -8.94 12.92 -1.20
CA GLY A 48 -9.93 13.76 -0.52
C GLY A 48 -11.20 14.07 -1.31
N ASP A 49 -11.58 13.21 -2.26
CA ASP A 49 -12.85 13.30 -2.99
C ASP A 49 -14.01 12.68 -2.18
N ALA A 50 -15.25 12.97 -2.55
CA ALA A 50 -16.43 12.30 -2.01
C ALA A 50 -16.49 10.83 -2.45
N LYS A 51 -15.88 10.49 -3.58
CA LYS A 51 -15.73 9.09 -4.03
C LYS A 51 -14.48 8.45 -3.44
N THR A 52 -14.55 7.16 -3.16
CA THR A 52 -13.39 6.35 -2.80
C THR A 52 -12.48 6.21 -4.01
N LEU A 53 -11.20 6.56 -3.81
CA LEU A 53 -10.18 6.55 -4.83
C LEU A 53 -9.14 5.49 -4.50
N ILE A 54 -8.68 4.77 -5.52
CA ILE A 54 -7.65 3.74 -5.38
C ILE A 54 -6.56 3.95 -6.43
N ILE A 55 -5.33 3.60 -6.08
CA ILE A 55 -4.24 3.58 -7.05
C ILE A 55 -3.20 2.51 -6.68
N HIS A 56 -2.57 1.94 -7.70
CA HIS A 56 -1.39 1.08 -7.59
C HIS A 56 -0.14 1.90 -7.93
N PRO A 57 0.57 2.50 -6.94
CA PRO A 57 1.57 3.52 -7.22
C PRO A 57 2.75 3.03 -8.08
N TRP A 58 3.11 1.75 -7.97
CA TRP A 58 4.20 1.12 -8.72
C TRP A 58 4.06 1.26 -10.24
N VAL A 59 2.83 1.13 -10.75
CA VAL A 59 2.53 1.12 -12.20
C VAL A 59 1.84 2.39 -12.68
N THR A 60 1.65 3.38 -11.80
CA THR A 60 0.91 4.60 -12.12
C THR A 60 1.72 5.85 -11.83
N THR A 61 1.60 6.39 -10.62
CA THR A 61 2.21 7.67 -10.21
C THR A 61 3.73 7.62 -10.21
N HIS A 62 4.32 6.47 -9.88
CA HIS A 62 5.77 6.31 -9.78
C HIS A 62 6.35 5.50 -10.94
N GLN A 63 5.56 5.18 -11.97
CA GLN A 63 5.97 4.28 -13.06
C GLN A 63 7.25 4.74 -13.79
N GLN A 64 7.52 6.05 -13.82
CA GLN A 64 8.66 6.65 -14.51
C GLN A 64 9.98 6.55 -13.71
N LEU A 65 9.91 6.18 -12.43
CA LEU A 65 11.10 6.00 -11.61
C LEU A 65 11.74 4.63 -11.89
N PRO A 66 13.07 4.49 -11.72
CA PRO A 66 13.69 3.18 -11.61
C PRO A 66 13.12 2.39 -10.43
N ASP A 67 13.03 1.07 -10.58
CA ASP A 67 12.45 0.19 -9.55
C ASP A 67 13.18 0.30 -8.20
N GLU A 68 14.51 0.49 -8.22
CA GLU A 68 15.31 0.72 -7.01
C GLU A 68 14.88 2.00 -6.27
N GLU A 69 14.60 3.08 -7.00
CA GLU A 69 14.16 4.35 -6.42
C GLU A 69 12.72 4.28 -5.89
N LYS A 70 11.84 3.50 -6.55
CA LYS A 70 10.50 3.19 -6.03
C LYS A 70 10.60 2.51 -4.67
N ILE A 71 11.43 1.46 -4.58
CA ILE A 71 11.62 0.70 -3.34
C ILE A 71 12.22 1.57 -2.23
N LYS A 72 13.23 2.39 -2.53
CA LYS A 72 13.79 3.35 -1.56
C LYS A 72 12.75 4.34 -1.04
N GLY A 73 11.83 4.76 -1.91
CA GLY A 73 10.68 5.61 -1.56
C GLY A 73 9.54 4.87 -0.84
N GLY A 74 9.70 3.58 -0.53
CA GLY A 74 8.66 2.76 0.12
C GLY A 74 7.52 2.34 -0.82
N VAL A 75 7.68 2.48 -2.13
CA VAL A 75 6.70 2.06 -3.14
C VAL A 75 7.05 0.64 -3.60
N THR A 76 6.31 -0.35 -3.10
CA THR A 76 6.50 -1.76 -3.46
C THR A 76 5.53 -2.18 -4.59
N PRO A 77 5.83 -3.25 -5.35
CA PRO A 77 4.97 -3.75 -6.42
C PRO A 77 3.58 -4.20 -5.97
N ASP A 78 3.39 -4.49 -4.68
CA ASP A 78 2.13 -4.92 -4.08
C ASP A 78 1.36 -3.79 -3.39
N LEU A 79 1.93 -2.58 -3.35
CA LEU A 79 1.37 -1.46 -2.62
C LEU A 79 0.10 -0.92 -3.28
N ILE A 80 -0.97 -0.81 -2.51
CA ILE A 80 -2.19 -0.09 -2.86
C ILE A 80 -2.32 1.12 -1.94
N ARG A 81 -2.71 2.26 -2.52
CA ARG A 81 -3.17 3.44 -1.77
C ARG A 81 -4.66 3.64 -2.00
N VAL A 82 -5.40 3.81 -0.91
CA VAL A 82 -6.84 4.14 -0.94
C VAL A 82 -7.06 5.48 -0.24
N SER A 83 -7.80 6.38 -0.88
CA SER A 83 -8.41 7.56 -0.26
C SER A 83 -9.90 7.26 -0.12
N VAL A 84 -10.34 6.95 1.10
CA VAL A 84 -11.74 6.59 1.39
C VAL A 84 -12.64 7.80 1.21
N GLY A 85 -13.71 7.63 0.43
CA GLY A 85 -14.74 8.62 0.22
C GLY A 85 -15.81 8.59 1.31
N ILE A 86 -17.01 9.05 0.96
CA ILE A 86 -18.16 9.13 1.88
C ILE A 86 -19.23 8.06 1.62
N GLU A 87 -18.92 7.05 0.81
CA GLU A 87 -19.83 5.94 0.54
C GLU A 87 -20.09 5.08 1.78
N ALA A 88 -21.14 4.26 1.73
CA ALA A 88 -21.42 3.31 2.80
C ALA A 88 -20.29 2.29 2.92
N PHE A 89 -19.75 2.12 4.13
CA PHE A 89 -18.67 1.17 4.39
C PHE A 89 -19.00 -0.26 3.93
N SER A 90 -20.25 -0.69 4.04
CA SER A 90 -20.68 -2.01 3.57
C SER A 90 -20.47 -2.22 2.09
N ASP A 91 -20.59 -1.17 1.29
CA ASP A 91 -20.50 -1.24 -0.16
C ASP A 91 -19.05 -1.18 -0.60
N ILE A 92 -18.23 -0.32 0.04
CA ILE A 92 -16.77 -0.32 -0.11
C ILE A 92 -16.22 -1.72 0.22
N ARG A 93 -16.60 -2.29 1.37
CA ARG A 93 -16.14 -3.62 1.78
C ARG A 93 -16.50 -4.69 0.75
N LYS A 94 -17.75 -4.73 0.29
CA LYS A 94 -18.21 -5.69 -0.73
C LYS A 94 -17.47 -5.52 -2.06
N ASP A 95 -17.15 -4.28 -2.45
CA ASP A 95 -16.42 -3.99 -3.67
C ASP A 95 -14.99 -4.56 -3.62
N PHE A 96 -14.31 -4.42 -2.48
CA PHE A 96 -13.00 -5.04 -2.26
C PHE A 96 -13.08 -6.57 -2.18
N GLU A 97 -14.07 -7.13 -1.46
CA GLU A 97 -14.27 -8.57 -1.35
C GLU A 97 -14.42 -9.21 -2.74
N GLN A 98 -15.28 -8.67 -3.60
CA GLN A 98 -15.47 -9.20 -4.96
C GLN A 98 -14.25 -8.96 -5.87
N ALA A 99 -13.52 -7.85 -5.70
CA ALA A 99 -12.33 -7.56 -6.49
C ALA A 99 -11.18 -8.52 -6.14
N PHE A 100 -11.02 -8.86 -4.86
CA PHE A 100 -10.03 -9.84 -4.42
C PHE A 100 -10.34 -11.24 -4.95
N GLU A 101 -11.62 -11.66 -4.91
CA GLU A 101 -12.05 -12.93 -5.48
C GLU A 101 -11.80 -12.98 -7.00
N ALA A 102 -12.17 -11.92 -7.74
CA ALA A 102 -11.96 -11.82 -9.17
C ALA A 102 -10.47 -11.81 -9.57
N ALA A 103 -9.60 -11.28 -8.72
CA ALA A 103 -8.14 -11.30 -8.90
C ALA A 103 -7.50 -12.66 -8.56
N GLY A 104 -8.29 -13.65 -8.12
CA GLY A 104 -7.81 -14.99 -7.75
C GLY A 104 -6.90 -14.96 -6.52
N LEU A 105 -7.13 -14.01 -5.60
CA LEU A 105 -6.35 -13.93 -4.37
C LEU A 105 -6.83 -14.94 -3.34
N PRO A 106 -5.92 -15.56 -2.58
CA PRO A 106 -6.29 -16.48 -1.52
C PRO A 106 -7.00 -15.72 -0.38
N THR A 107 -7.93 -16.39 0.31
CA THR A 107 -8.52 -15.86 1.54
C THR A 107 -7.43 -15.55 2.55
N ALA A 108 -7.37 -14.28 3.00
CA ALA A 108 -6.34 -13.84 3.92
C ALA A 108 -6.39 -14.65 5.23
N ASN A 109 -5.27 -15.30 5.58
CA ASN A 109 -5.09 -15.93 6.88
C ASN A 109 -4.18 -15.04 7.73
N LYS A 110 -4.72 -14.48 8.81
CA LYS A 110 -4.00 -13.58 9.73
C LYS A 110 -2.84 -14.28 10.47
N ALA A 111 -2.70 -15.59 10.34
CA ALA A 111 -1.62 -16.38 10.92
C ALA A 111 -0.23 -16.21 10.24
N GLY A 112 -0.16 -15.56 9.06
CA GLY A 112 1.03 -15.52 8.20
C GLY A 112 2.14 -14.50 8.54
N GLY A 113 2.04 -13.76 9.65
CA GLY A 113 2.98 -12.66 9.97
C GLY A 113 2.64 -11.34 9.28
N ASP A 114 3.53 -10.34 9.37
CA ASP A 114 3.33 -9.02 8.76
C ASP A 114 3.48 -9.10 7.22
N PRO A 115 2.42 -8.78 6.45
CA PRO A 115 2.48 -8.76 4.98
C PRO A 115 3.57 -7.83 4.44
N PHE A 116 3.91 -6.77 5.16
CA PHE A 116 4.97 -5.84 4.77
C PHE A 116 6.36 -6.48 4.87
N ASP A 117 6.61 -7.28 5.91
CA ASP A 117 7.83 -8.08 6.03
C ASP A 117 7.93 -9.14 4.92
N ALA A 118 6.79 -9.73 4.51
CA ALA A 118 6.74 -10.68 3.41
C ALA A 118 7.04 -10.00 2.06
N ALA A 119 6.48 -8.83 1.79
CA ALA A 119 6.79 -8.01 0.62
C ALA A 119 8.28 -7.62 0.59
N LEU A 120 8.85 -7.19 1.72
CA LEU A 120 10.27 -6.89 1.83
C LEU A 120 11.15 -8.12 1.55
N ARG A 121 10.75 -9.30 2.01
CA ARG A 121 11.46 -10.57 1.76
C ARG A 121 11.39 -11.00 0.31
N LEU A 122 10.29 -10.75 -0.40
CA LEU A 122 10.20 -10.99 -1.84
C LEU A 122 11.14 -10.06 -2.62
N VAL A 123 11.26 -8.81 -2.19
CA VAL A 123 12.23 -7.85 -2.74
C VAL A 123 13.68 -8.26 -2.39
N SER A 124 13.92 -8.75 -1.17
CA SER A 124 15.26 -9.12 -0.68
C SER A 124 15.72 -10.52 -1.12
N GLY A 125 14.78 -11.41 -1.45
CA GLY A 125 15.00 -12.83 -1.77
C GLY A 125 15.28 -13.12 -3.25
N GLY A 126 15.54 -12.09 -4.06
CA GLY A 126 16.06 -12.27 -5.41
C GLY A 126 15.06 -12.13 -6.56
N PHE A 127 13.97 -11.37 -6.41
CA PHE A 127 13.22 -10.88 -7.60
C PHE A 127 14.04 -9.85 -8.41
N MET A 128 15.15 -9.36 -7.85
CA MET A 128 16.27 -8.78 -8.61
C MET A 128 17.58 -9.29 -7.98
N GLY A 129 18.52 -9.76 -8.81
CA GLY A 129 19.82 -10.27 -8.36
C GLY A 129 20.57 -9.29 -7.45
N GLU A 130 21.36 -9.84 -6.53
CA GLU A 130 22.35 -9.18 -5.66
C GLU A 130 22.32 -7.63 -5.63
N LYS A 131 21.43 -7.05 -4.81
CA LYS A 131 21.62 -5.78 -4.05
C LYS A 131 20.31 -5.39 -3.34
N ALA A 132 19.98 -6.08 -2.26
CA ALA A 132 19.01 -5.56 -1.29
C ALA A 132 19.69 -4.41 -0.51
N THR A 133 19.39 -3.16 -0.84
CA THR A 133 19.70 -2.04 0.05
C THR A 133 18.47 -1.81 0.93
N GLY A 134 18.63 -2.10 2.23
CA GLY A 134 17.56 -2.08 3.22
C GLY A 134 16.81 -0.76 3.21
N ALA A 135 15.53 -0.80 2.83
CA ALA A 135 14.63 0.34 2.97
C ALA A 135 14.36 0.56 4.47
N PRO A 136 14.55 1.77 5.00
CA PRO A 136 14.32 2.06 6.41
C PRO A 136 12.84 1.95 6.76
N ARG A 137 12.53 1.38 7.92
CA ARG A 137 11.16 1.33 8.43
C ARG A 137 10.72 2.76 8.76
N PRO A 138 9.49 3.18 8.40
CA PRO A 138 8.86 4.31 9.07
C PRO A 138 8.86 4.04 10.58
N GLY A 139 9.56 4.87 11.36
CA GLY A 139 9.68 4.72 12.82
C GLY A 139 10.94 4.02 13.35
N THR A 140 11.88 3.56 12.51
CA THR A 140 13.27 3.31 12.96
C THR A 140 14.10 4.55 12.61
N ASP A 141 14.20 5.43 13.60
CA ASP A 141 15.06 6.62 13.80
C ASP A 141 15.56 7.51 12.65
N GLY A 142 15.45 7.19 11.36
CA GLY A 142 15.32 8.15 10.25
C GLY A 142 16.37 9.27 10.14
N THR A 143 17.47 9.24 10.91
CA THR A 143 18.48 10.29 10.90
C THR A 143 19.36 10.10 9.69
N VAL A 144 19.07 10.86 8.64
CA VAL A 144 20.10 11.27 7.69
C VAL A 144 20.93 12.33 8.38
N SER A 145 22.06 11.93 8.98
CA SER A 145 23.10 12.88 9.37
C SER A 145 23.66 13.52 8.10
N VAL A 146 23.25 14.76 7.86
CA VAL A 146 23.91 15.65 6.90
C VAL A 146 25.06 16.30 7.65
N GLU A 147 26.28 15.81 7.46
CA GLU A 147 27.47 16.53 7.88
C GLU A 147 27.67 17.75 6.96
N ALA A 148 28.00 18.88 7.57
CA ALA A 148 28.43 20.11 6.92
C ALA A 148 29.95 20.16 6.79
#